data_AF-A0A941S6L6-F1
#
_entry.id   AF-A0A941S6L6-F1
#
_cell.length_a   1.000
_cell.length_b   1.000
_cell.length_c   1.000
_cell.angle_alpha   90.00
_cell.angle_beta   90.00
_cell.angle_gamma   90.00
#
_symmetry.space_group_name_H-M   'P 1'
#
loop_
_entity.id
_entity.type
_entity.pdbx_description
1 polymer ?
#
loop_
_entity_poly.entity_id
_entity_poly.type
_entity_poly.pdbx_seq_one_letter_code
_entity_poly.pdbx_strand_id
1 'polypeptide(L)'
;MVHLRLVPQAMGQDEELRIFTVEWDCRQLKFVVLDDNRTPLGASPNQSNAISRAIRDAKLACRDGARVAVQVLQQNGRLRNEYIAQPPPRR
;
A
#
# COMPACT_ATOMS: atom_id res chain seq x y z
N MET A 1 -38.44 3.88 -24.58
CA MET A 1 -37.72 3.72 -23.30
C MET A 1 -36.29 4.18 -23.55
N VAL A 2 -35.91 5.34 -23.02
CA VAL A 2 -34.70 6.08 -23.43
C VAL A 2 -33.47 5.55 -22.69
N HIS A 3 -32.42 5.27 -23.46
CA HIS A 3 -31.07 4.99 -22.97
C HIS A 3 -30.47 6.18 -22.23
N LEU A 4 -29.86 5.93 -21.06
CA LEU A 4 -28.77 6.78 -20.55
C LEU A 4 -27.77 5.90 -19.80
N ARG A 5 -26.72 5.50 -20.53
CA ARG A 5 -25.45 5.08 -19.96
C ARG A 5 -24.84 6.29 -19.26
N LEU A 6 -24.60 6.19 -17.96
CA LEU A 6 -23.64 7.04 -17.26
C LEU A 6 -22.41 6.20 -16.99
N VAL A 7 -21.52 6.16 -17.99
CA VAL A 7 -20.13 5.79 -17.79
C VAL A 7 -19.42 7.07 -17.36
N PRO A 8 -18.74 7.13 -16.20
CA PRO A 8 -17.76 8.16 -15.99
C PRO A 8 -16.47 7.77 -16.72
N GLN A 9 -16.21 8.41 -17.86
CA GLN A 9 -14.88 8.54 -18.43
C GLN A 9 -14.40 9.99 -18.26
N ALA A 10 -13.39 10.17 -17.41
CA ALA A 10 -12.42 11.27 -17.44
C ALA A 10 -11.15 10.73 -16.75
N MET A 11 -10.26 10.05 -17.49
CA MET A 11 -8.99 10.57 -18.03
C MET A 11 -7.98 11.01 -16.95
N GLY A 12 -6.87 10.25 -16.83
CA GLY A 12 -5.60 10.79 -16.33
C GLY A 12 -4.67 9.78 -15.65
N GLN A 13 -4.02 8.91 -16.41
CA GLN A 13 -2.99 7.93 -16.00
C GLN A 13 -3.51 6.79 -15.09
N ASP A 14 -3.31 5.55 -15.51
CA ASP A 14 -3.25 4.41 -14.58
C ASP A 14 -2.06 4.67 -13.65
N GLU A 15 -2.27 5.51 -12.63
CA GLU A 15 -1.31 5.66 -11.54
C GLU A 15 -1.34 4.35 -10.76
N GLU A 16 -0.40 3.46 -11.09
CA GLU A 16 -0.22 2.17 -10.44
C GLU A 16 -0.17 2.39 -8.91
N LEU A 17 -1.21 1.91 -8.21
CA LEU A 17 -1.31 1.97 -6.76
C LEU A 17 -0.57 0.76 -6.19
N ARG A 18 0.58 1.00 -5.58
CA ARG A 18 1.35 -0.03 -4.87
C ARG A 18 0.99 -0.03 -3.39
N ILE A 19 0.62 -1.20 -2.89
CA ILE A 19 0.18 -1.39 -1.50
C ILE A 19 1.23 -2.20 -0.77
N PHE A 20 1.71 -1.66 0.34
CA PHE A 20 2.61 -2.34 1.27
C PHE A 20 1.81 -2.74 2.49
N THR A 21 1.79 -4.04 2.81
CA THR A 21 1.00 -4.57 3.93
C THR A 21 1.91 -4.94 5.10
N VAL A 22 1.56 -4.47 6.29
CA VAL A 22 2.15 -4.89 7.55
C VAL A 22 1.19 -5.85 8.23
N GLU A 23 1.59 -7.09 8.44
CA GLU A 23 0.78 -8.08 9.13
C GLU A 23 1.57 -8.85 10.19
N TRP A 24 0.88 -9.38 11.20
CA TRP A 24 1.49 -10.23 12.21
C TRP A 24 1.62 -11.67 11.69
N ASP A 25 2.84 -12.16 11.58
CA ASP A 25 3.12 -13.56 11.28
C ASP A 25 3.19 -14.36 12.58
N CYS A 26 2.19 -15.22 12.80
CA CYS A 26 2.09 -16.05 13.98
C CYS A 26 3.13 -17.18 14.06
N ARG A 27 3.72 -17.58 12.93
CA ARG A 27 4.77 -18.61 12.89
C ARG A 27 6.12 -18.03 13.28
N GLN A 28 6.38 -16.79 12.87
CA GLN A 28 7.65 -16.09 13.13
C GLN A 28 7.61 -15.22 14.39
N LEU A 29 6.43 -14.99 14.97
CA LEU A 29 6.18 -14.10 16.11
C LEU A 29 6.71 -12.68 15.86
N LYS A 30 6.49 -12.16 14.65
CA LYS A 30 6.97 -10.86 14.18
C LYS A 30 5.95 -10.21 13.25
N PHE A 31 6.00 -8.89 13.14
CA PHE A 31 5.34 -8.16 12.06
C PHE A 31 6.15 -8.26 10.79
N VAL A 32 5.54 -8.75 9.71
CA VAL A 32 6.13 -8.83 8.37
C VAL A 32 5.63 -7.69 7.51
N VAL A 33 6.51 -7.18 6.64
CA VAL A 33 6.19 -6.20 5.61
C VAL A 33 6.15 -6.93 4.28
N LEU A 34 5.03 -6.80 3.57
CA LEU A 34 4.77 -7.41 2.28
C LEU A 34 4.58 -6.33 1.22
N ASP A 35 5.03 -6.59 0.00
CA ASP A 35 4.66 -5.79 -1.17
C ASP A 35 3.28 -6.17 -1.73
N ASP A 36 2.95 -5.60 -2.88
CA ASP A 36 1.74 -5.84 -3.66
C ASP A 36 1.58 -7.30 -4.12
N ASN A 37 2.69 -7.99 -4.34
CA ASN A 37 2.74 -9.40 -4.73
C ASN A 37 2.81 -10.36 -3.53
N ARG A 38 2.64 -9.85 -2.31
CA ARG A 38 2.85 -10.56 -1.04
C ARG A 38 4.28 -11.09 -0.87
N THR A 39 5.26 -10.49 -1.53
CA THR A 39 6.67 -10.78 -1.33
C THR A 39 7.14 -10.15 -0.02
N PRO A 40 7.80 -10.91 0.88
CA PRO A 40 8.30 -10.36 2.12
C PRO A 40 9.50 -9.44 1.89
N LEU A 41 9.38 -8.19 2.33
CA LEU A 41 10.42 -7.17 2.26
C LEU A 41 11.23 -7.07 3.57
N GLY A 42 10.67 -7.58 4.66
CA GLY A 42 11.35 -7.64 5.96
C GLY A 42 10.40 -7.95 7.12
N ALA A 43 10.97 -8.12 8.31
CA ALA A 43 10.22 -8.39 9.53
C ALA A 43 10.76 -7.61 10.74
N SER A 44 9.90 -7.33 11.71
CA SER A 44 10.26 -6.67 12.98
C SER A 44 9.41 -7.19 14.13
N PRO A 45 9.95 -7.33 15.35
CA PRO A 45 9.14 -7.66 16.52
C PRO A 45 8.14 -6.55 16.89
N ASN A 46 8.40 -5.29 16.52
CA ASN A 46 7.56 -4.15 16.85
C ASN A 46 6.79 -3.65 15.62
N GLN A 47 5.48 -3.44 15.79
CA GLN A 47 4.60 -2.96 14.72
C GLN A 47 5.04 -1.61 14.14
N SER A 48 5.40 -0.65 15.01
CA SER A 48 5.87 0.68 14.61
C SER A 48 7.13 0.63 13.74
N ASN A 49 8.05 -0.29 14.02
CA ASN A 49 9.26 -0.50 13.24
C ASN A 49 8.94 -1.11 11.86
N ALA A 50 8.02 -2.06 11.81
CA ALA A 50 7.55 -2.64 10.55
C ALA A 50 6.84 -1.60 9.67
N ILE A 51 5.99 -0.74 10.26
CA ILE A 51 5.35 0.39 9.58
C ILE A 51 6.41 1.37 9.05
N SER A 52 7.38 1.75 9.88
CA SER A 52 8.45 2.67 9.47
C SER A 52 9.26 2.14 8.29
N ARG A 53 9.52 0.82 8.26
CA ARG A 53 10.14 0.14 7.12
C ARG A 53 9.24 0.18 5.89
N ALA A 54 7.99 -0.23 6.02
CA ALA A 54 7.01 -0.21 4.93
C ALA A 54 6.88 1.19 4.29
N ILE A 55 6.86 2.26 5.10
CA ILE A 55 6.84 3.63 4.61
C ILE A 55 8.13 3.99 3.84
N ARG A 56 9.30 3.54 4.33
CA ARG A 56 10.57 3.75 3.65
C ARG A 56 10.59 3.08 2.27
N ASP A 57 10.16 1.82 2.19
CA ASP A 57 10.11 1.07 0.93
C ASP A 57 9.04 1.63 -0.01
N ALA A 58 7.87 2.01 0.52
CA ALA A 58 6.83 2.71 -0.22
C ALA A 58 7.31 4.04 -0.82
N LYS A 59 8.09 4.83 -0.07
CA LYS A 59 8.67 6.08 -0.59
C LYS A 59 9.65 5.85 -1.74
N LEU A 60 10.38 4.73 -1.76
CA LEU A 60 11.23 4.38 -2.89
C LEU A 60 10.38 4.11 -4.13
N ALA A 61 9.34 3.27 -4.00
CA ALA A 61 8.39 2.99 -5.08
C ALA A 61 7.63 4.26 -5.56
N CYS A 62 7.32 5.18 -4.65
CA CYS A 62 6.64 6.43 -4.99
C CYS A 62 7.49 7.35 -5.88
N ARG A 63 8.82 7.33 -5.71
CA ARG A 63 9.74 8.08 -6.57
C ARG A 63 9.75 7.57 -8.01
N ASP A 64 9.42 6.30 -8.22
CA ASP A 64 9.32 5.67 -9.54
C ASP A 64 8.02 6.06 -10.27
N GLY A 65 7.22 6.95 -9.67
CA GLY A 65 6.00 7.48 -10.27
C GLY A 65 4.73 6.71 -9.90
N ALA A 66 4.80 5.81 -8.91
CA ALA A 66 3.66 5.09 -8.39
C ALA A 66 2.95 5.84 -7.25
N ARG A 67 1.64 5.65 -7.13
CA ARG A 67 0.91 5.97 -5.90
C ARG A 67 1.17 4.87 -4.90
N VAL A 68 1.38 5.23 -3.64
CA VAL A 68 1.72 4.23 -2.62
C VAL A 68 0.83 4.36 -1.40
N ALA A 69 0.49 3.22 -0.82
CA ALA A 69 -0.20 3.12 0.46
C ALA A 69 0.48 2.08 1.35
N VAL A 70 0.55 2.37 2.66
CA VAL A 70 0.92 1.39 3.68
C VAL A 70 -0.31 1.04 4.49
N GLN A 71 -0.61 -0.25 4.59
CA GLN A 71 -1.75 -0.78 5.32
C GLN A 71 -1.28 -1.72 6.42
N VAL A 72 -1.96 -1.68 7.56
CA VAL A 72 -1.73 -2.61 8.67
C VAL A 72 -2.92 -3.54 8.78
N LEU A 73 -2.68 -4.84 8.71
CA LEU A 73 -3.69 -5.86 9.01
C LEU A 73 -3.87 -5.94 10.52
N GLN A 74 -5.05 -5.54 10.99
CA GLN A 74 -5.44 -5.60 12.37
C GLN A 74 -5.88 -7.01 12.77
N GLN A 75 -5.84 -7.32 14.08
CA GLN A 75 -6.25 -8.62 14.62
C GLN A 75 -7.72 -8.98 14.31
N ASN A 76 -8.57 -7.98 14.07
CA ASN A 76 -9.97 -8.16 13.67
C ASN A 76 -10.14 -8.44 12.17
N GLY A 77 -9.05 -8.62 11.42
CA GLY A 77 -9.06 -8.87 9.97
C GLY A 77 -9.25 -7.63 9.09
N ARG A 78 -9.33 -6.42 9.67
CA ARG A 78 -9.46 -5.18 8.90
C ARG A 78 -8.10 -4.57 8.57
N LEU A 79 -8.03 -3.92 7.40
CA LEU A 79 -6.87 -3.14 6.99
C LEU A 79 -7.06 -1.68 7.45
N ARG A 80 -6.03 -1.12 8.10
CA ARG A 80 -5.95 0.31 8.45
C ARG A 80 -4.87 0.99 7.63
N ASN A 81 -5.18 2.10 6.97
CA ASN A 81 -4.18 2.90 6.26
C ASN A 81 -3.31 3.66 7.27
N GLU A 82 -1.99 3.47 7.22
CA GLU A 82 -1.02 4.25 8.01
C GLU A 82 -0.38 5.38 7.22
N TYR A 83 -0.26 5.20 5.91
CA TYR A 83 0.44 6.13 5.05
C TYR A 83 -0.11 6.07 3.63
N ILE A 84 -0.26 7.23 3.01
CA ILE A 84 -0.64 7.36 1.60
C ILE A 84 0.22 8.48 1.02
N ALA A 85 0.83 8.23 -0.13
CA ALA A 85 1.55 9.26 -0.87
C ALA A 85 1.27 9.15 -2.37
N GLN A 86 1.25 10.31 -3.01
CA GLN A 86 1.17 10.44 -4.46
C GLN A 86 2.55 10.81 -5.01
N PRO A 87 2.91 10.29 -6.19
CA PRO A 87 4.14 10.69 -6.85
C PRO A 87 4.06 12.18 -7.21
N PRO A 88 5.20 12.89 -7.27
CA PRO A 88 5.21 14.29 -7.71
C PRO A 88 4.67 14.39 -9.15
N PRO A 89 3.98 15.50 -9.50
CA PRO A 89 3.44 15.68 -10.85
C PRO A 89 4.57 15.61 -11.89
N ARG A 90 4.36 14.83 -12.95
CA ARG A 90 5.27 14.75 -14.10
C ARG A 90 5.29 16.12 -14.79
N ARG A 91 6.49 16.71 -14.94
CA ARG A 91 6.70 17.98 -15.65
C ARG A 91 6.71 17.78 -17.16
#